data_AF-A0A9W3BUV6-F1
#
_entry.id   AF-A0A9W3BUV6-F1
#
_cell.length_a   1.000
_cell.length_b   1.000
_cell.length_c   1.000
_cell.angle_alpha   90.00
_cell.angle_beta   90.00
_cell.angle_gamma   90.00
#
_symmetry.space_group_name_H-M   'P 1'
#
loop_
_entity.id
_entity.type
_entity.pdbx_description
1 polymer ?
#
loop_
_entity_poly.entity_id
_entity_poly.type
_entity_poly.pdbx_seq_one_letter_code
_entity_poly.pdbx_strand_id
1 'polypeptide(L)'
;MINLATSTGAPGTLIDRLAADFDRCNMERGLPTVELLCRIPEGCAAFGEHALTVPLLVKTILRVSDRAMEYAAGALLALCTAEERCIDEAAAAGLVTQLLLLVQSDCTERTKRKAQMLLKLLGDSWPDETVVNSDEFGRSEVGLF
;
A
#
# COMPACT_ATOMS: atom_id res chain seq x y z
N MET A 1 19.41 -21.57 -11.22
CA MET A 1 19.80 -21.71 -9.79
C MET A 1 19.33 -20.49 -8.99
N ILE A 2 18.02 -20.22 -8.92
CA ILE A 2 17.44 -19.18 -8.04
C ILE A 2 16.35 -19.79 -7.13
N ASN A 3 15.83 -20.97 -7.47
CA ASN A 3 14.74 -21.66 -6.77
C ASN A 3 15.07 -22.24 -5.38
N LEU A 4 16.25 -21.95 -4.80
CA LEU A 4 16.65 -22.46 -3.46
C LEU A 4 16.54 -21.39 -2.36
N ALA A 5 16.41 -20.10 -2.70
CA ALA A 5 16.34 -19.03 -1.70
C ALA A 5 14.97 -18.93 -1.00
N THR A 6 13.95 -19.65 -1.48
CA THR A 6 12.61 -19.72 -0.90
C THR A 6 12.43 -20.89 0.07
N SER A 7 13.51 -21.56 0.48
CA SER A 7 13.46 -22.48 1.62
C SER A 7 13.16 -21.68 2.89
N THR A 8 11.88 -21.57 3.24
CA THR A 8 11.37 -21.52 4.61
C THR A 8 12.10 -20.53 5.54
N GLY A 9 11.78 -19.24 5.42
CA GLY A 9 12.11 -18.24 6.44
C GLY A 9 12.91 -17.01 5.97
N ALA A 10 13.48 -17.01 4.77
CA ALA A 10 14.26 -15.85 4.29
C ALA A 10 13.45 -14.55 4.18
N PRO A 11 12.20 -14.54 3.67
CA PRO A 11 11.35 -13.35 3.67
C PRO A 11 10.97 -12.89 5.09
N GLY A 12 10.54 -13.82 5.95
CA GLY A 12 10.14 -13.51 7.32
C GLY A 12 11.28 -12.97 8.17
N THR A 13 12.45 -13.63 8.13
CA THR A 13 13.65 -13.16 8.86
C THR A 13 14.12 -11.77 8.42
N LEU A 14 13.92 -11.41 7.14
CA LEU A 14 14.20 -10.05 6.67
C LEU A 14 13.22 -9.05 7.29
N ILE A 15 11.92 -9.35 7.30
CA ILE A 15 10.90 -8.50 7.93
C ILE A 15 11.13 -8.38 9.43
N ASP A 16 11.38 -9.48 10.13
CA ASP A 16 11.65 -9.49 11.56
C ASP A 16 12.86 -8.62 11.92
N ARG A 17 13.93 -8.72 11.13
CA ARG A 17 15.12 -7.89 11.33
C ARG A 17 14.85 -6.41 11.09
N LEU A 18 14.14 -6.07 10.02
CA LEU A 18 13.76 -4.68 9.73
C LEU A 18 12.79 -4.12 10.77
N ALA A 19 11.93 -4.96 11.36
CA ALA A 19 11.02 -4.58 12.42
C ALA A 19 11.74 -4.39 13.76
N ALA A 20 12.71 -5.25 14.09
CA ALA A 20 13.54 -5.15 15.28
C ALA A 20 14.45 -3.91 15.23
N ASP A 21 15.12 -3.70 14.09
CA ASP A 21 16.05 -2.60 13.85
C ASP A 21 15.43 -1.56 12.90
N PHE A 22 14.34 -0.90 13.35
CA PHE A 22 13.64 0.12 12.56
C PHE A 22 14.43 1.45 12.51
N ASP A 23 15.62 1.43 11.92
CA ASP A 23 16.42 2.61 11.65
C ASP A 23 16.57 2.87 10.15
N ARG A 24 16.90 4.11 9.81
CA ARG A 24 16.95 4.57 8.43
C ARG A 24 17.90 3.75 7.54
N CYS A 25 19.08 3.38 8.03
CA CYS A 25 20.09 2.68 7.24
C CYS A 25 19.61 1.27 6.88
N ASN A 26 19.04 0.55 7.85
CA ASN A 26 18.53 -0.79 7.63
C ASN A 26 17.34 -0.80 6.66
N MET A 27 16.40 0.14 6.84
CA MET A 27 15.25 0.26 5.94
C MET A 27 15.67 0.60 4.51
N GLU A 28 16.58 1.57 4.32
CA GLU A 28 17.08 1.94 2.98
C GLU A 28 17.80 0.79 2.27
N ARG A 29 18.40 -0.14 3.01
CA ARG A 29 19.13 -1.29 2.47
C ARG A 29 18.25 -2.51 2.23
N GLY A 30 17.26 -2.77 3.09
CA GLY A 30 16.44 -3.97 3.04
C GLY A 30 15.21 -3.85 2.14
N LEU A 31 14.56 -2.69 2.12
CA LEU A 31 13.33 -2.48 1.36
C LEU A 31 13.46 -2.66 -0.17
N PRO A 32 14.59 -2.36 -0.83
CA PRO A 32 14.76 -2.68 -2.24
C PRO A 32 14.61 -4.18 -2.52
N THR A 33 15.12 -5.03 -1.62
CA THR A 33 15.00 -6.49 -1.74
C THR A 33 13.56 -6.93 -1.49
N VAL A 34 12.88 -6.35 -0.50
CA VAL A 34 11.45 -6.63 -0.24
C VAL A 34 10.61 -6.27 -1.48
N GLU A 35 10.73 -5.05 -2.02
CA GLU A 35 9.99 -4.64 -3.22
C GLU A 35 10.25 -5.58 -4.40
N LEU A 36 11.52 -5.93 -4.64
CA LEU A 36 11.90 -6.81 -5.75
C LEU A 36 11.25 -8.19 -5.62
N LEU A 37 11.26 -8.78 -4.42
CA LEU A 37 10.70 -10.10 -4.18
C LEU A 37 9.16 -10.08 -4.17
N CYS A 38 8.51 -9.01 -3.72
CA CYS A 38 7.05 -8.90 -3.83
C CYS A 38 6.56 -8.86 -5.29
N ARG A 39 7.43 -8.58 -6.27
CA ARG A 39 7.05 -8.59 -7.71
C ARG A 39 7.04 -9.98 -8.34
N ILE A 40 7.52 -11.01 -7.64
CA ILE A 40 7.42 -12.40 -8.09
C ILE A 40 6.35 -13.14 -7.28
N PRO A 41 5.58 -14.06 -7.86
CA PRO A 41 4.46 -14.71 -7.17
C PRO A 41 4.86 -15.38 -5.85
N GLU A 42 5.99 -16.09 -5.83
CA GLU A 42 6.46 -16.84 -4.66
C GLU A 42 6.89 -15.90 -3.53
N GLY A 43 7.53 -14.78 -3.88
CA GLY A 43 7.93 -13.77 -2.90
C GLY A 43 6.72 -13.01 -2.38
N CYS A 44 5.80 -12.62 -3.27
CA CYS A 44 4.56 -11.94 -2.89
C CYS A 44 3.75 -12.78 -1.88
N ALA A 45 3.52 -14.05 -2.17
CA ALA A 45 2.82 -14.96 -1.26
C ALA A 45 3.57 -15.10 0.09
N ALA A 46 4.89 -15.25 0.06
CA ALA A 46 5.67 -15.40 1.30
C ALA A 46 5.65 -14.13 2.18
N PHE A 47 5.67 -12.94 1.58
CA PHE A 47 5.57 -11.67 2.32
C PHE A 47 4.12 -11.37 2.76
N GLY A 48 3.11 -11.73 1.96
CA GLY A 48 1.70 -11.56 2.28
C GLY A 48 1.22 -12.42 3.45
N GLU A 49 1.78 -13.62 3.62
CA GLU A 49 1.50 -14.49 4.78
C GLU A 49 2.17 -14.02 6.08
N HIS A 50 3.17 -13.13 6.01
CA HIS A 50 3.93 -12.73 7.17
C HIS A 50 3.29 -11.52 7.89
N ALA A 51 2.78 -11.74 9.10
CA ALA A 51 1.95 -10.79 9.86
C ALA A 51 2.57 -9.40 10.13
N LEU A 52 3.90 -9.26 10.03
CA LEU A 52 4.58 -7.97 10.22
C LEU A 52 4.84 -7.21 8.92
N THR A 53 4.63 -7.82 7.76
CA THR A 53 5.00 -7.21 6.47
C THR A 53 4.22 -5.93 6.21
N VAL A 54 2.89 -6.02 6.14
CA VAL A 54 2.06 -4.85 5.82
C VAL A 54 2.22 -3.75 6.89
N PRO A 55 2.16 -4.03 8.21
CA PRO A 55 2.34 -3.01 9.23
C PRO A 55 3.72 -2.33 9.18
N LEU A 56 4.79 -3.09 8.88
CA LEU A 56 6.13 -2.53 8.74
C LEU A 56 6.23 -1.58 7.53
N LEU A 57 5.67 -1.99 6.38
CA LEU A 57 5.68 -1.19 5.17
C LEU A 57 4.85 0.09 5.34
N VAL A 58 3.67 0.00 5.95
CA VAL A 58 2.81 1.16 6.29
C VAL A 58 3.54 2.10 7.27
N LYS A 59 4.18 1.56 8.30
CA LYS A 59 5.01 2.33 9.24
C LYS A 59 6.18 3.04 8.56
N THR A 60 6.68 2.54 7.43
CA THR A 60 7.78 3.17 6.69
C THR A 60 7.35 4.48 6.02
N ILE A 61 6.08 4.57 5.60
CA ILE A 61 5.54 5.73 4.90
C ILE A 61 5.59 6.97 5.82
N LEU A 62 6.12 8.08 5.31
CA LEU A 62 6.36 9.36 6.01
C LEU A 62 7.39 9.33 7.16
N ARG A 63 8.13 8.24 7.36
CA ARG A 63 8.99 8.08 8.55
C ARG A 63 10.48 7.91 8.29
N VAL A 64 10.89 7.55 7.08
CA VAL A 64 12.28 7.12 6.81
C VAL A 64 13.01 8.05 5.84
N SER A 65 12.84 7.84 4.54
CA SER A 65 13.42 8.65 3.48
C SER A 65 12.65 8.44 2.19
N ASP A 66 12.79 9.33 1.22
CA ASP A 66 12.09 9.23 -0.06
C ASP A 66 12.31 7.89 -0.74
N ARG A 67 13.55 7.38 -0.71
CA ARG A 67 13.87 6.06 -1.29
C ARG A 67 13.14 4.94 -0.54
N ALA A 68 13.22 4.92 0.79
CA ALA A 68 12.57 3.91 1.60
C ALA A 68 11.03 3.94 1.41
N MET A 69 10.43 5.12 1.38
CA MET A 69 9.00 5.28 1.11
C MET A 69 8.63 4.79 -0.29
N GLU A 70 9.47 5.05 -1.29
CA GLU A 70 9.23 4.57 -2.65
C GLU A 70 9.27 3.04 -2.75
N TYR A 71 10.24 2.39 -2.10
CA TYR A 71 10.34 0.93 -2.04
C TYR A 71 9.15 0.33 -1.27
N ALA A 72 8.78 0.92 -0.13
CA ALA A 72 7.65 0.47 0.67
C ALA A 72 6.31 0.59 -0.08
N ALA A 73 6.07 1.72 -0.75
CA ALA A 73 4.88 1.92 -1.58
C ALA A 73 4.83 0.91 -2.75
N GLY A 74 5.98 0.56 -3.32
CA GLY A 74 6.03 -0.45 -4.38
C GLY A 74 5.73 -1.87 -3.89
N ALA A 75 6.25 -2.23 -2.72
CA ALA A 75 5.96 -3.52 -2.09
C ALA A 75 4.49 -3.63 -1.68
N LEU A 76 3.93 -2.59 -1.06
CA LEU A 76 2.50 -2.52 -0.73
C LEU A 76 1.62 -2.65 -1.98
N LEU A 77 1.98 -1.97 -3.07
CA LEU A 77 1.21 -2.06 -4.31
C LEU A 77 1.17 -3.49 -4.84
N ALA A 78 2.30 -4.20 -4.82
CA ALA A 78 2.35 -5.60 -5.25
C ALA A 78 1.50 -6.52 -4.35
N LEU A 79 1.60 -6.36 -3.04
CA LEU A 79 0.84 -7.15 -2.05
C LEU A 79 -0.67 -6.91 -2.16
N CYS A 80 -1.10 -5.64 -2.13
CA CYS A 80 -2.51 -5.27 -2.25
C CYS A 80 -3.11 -5.68 -3.61
N THR A 81 -2.31 -5.75 -4.68
CA THR A 81 -2.79 -6.23 -5.99
C THR A 81 -2.99 -7.75 -6.00
N ALA A 82 -2.17 -8.48 -5.25
CA ALA A 82 -2.23 -9.93 -5.20
C ALA A 82 -3.32 -10.45 -4.25
N GLU A 83 -3.56 -9.75 -3.14
CA GLU A 83 -4.40 -10.24 -2.05
C GLU A 83 -5.24 -9.12 -1.40
N GLU A 84 -6.56 -9.28 -1.41
CA GLU A 84 -7.52 -8.32 -0.84
C GLU A 84 -7.31 -8.11 0.67
N ARG A 85 -6.93 -9.16 1.41
CA ARG A 85 -6.61 -9.04 2.86
C ARG A 85 -5.53 -8.00 3.15
N CYS A 86 -4.58 -7.79 2.24
CA CYS A 86 -3.54 -6.78 2.41
C CYS A 86 -4.08 -5.36 2.23
N ILE A 87 -5.16 -5.18 1.46
CA ILE A 87 -5.88 -3.90 1.32
C ILE A 87 -6.52 -3.55 2.67
N ASP A 88 -7.27 -4.47 3.26
CA ASP A 88 -7.93 -4.27 4.56
C ASP A 88 -6.93 -4.00 5.67
N GLU A 89 -5.86 -4.79 5.74
CA GLU A 89 -4.81 -4.63 6.75
C GLU A 89 -4.09 -3.28 6.60
N ALA A 90 -3.77 -2.87 5.37
CA ALA A 90 -3.13 -1.59 5.11
C ALA A 90 -4.05 -0.41 5.45
N ALA A 91 -5.34 -0.51 5.12
CA ALA A 91 -6.34 0.49 5.47
C ALA A 91 -6.49 0.63 6.99
N ALA A 92 -6.61 -0.51 7.70
CA ALA A 92 -6.69 -0.56 9.16
C ALA A 92 -5.43 0.01 9.84
N ALA A 93 -4.25 -0.16 9.22
CA ALA A 93 -2.99 0.41 9.67
C ALA A 93 -2.86 1.93 9.40
N GLY A 94 -3.84 2.56 8.75
CA GLY A 94 -3.88 4.00 8.49
C GLY A 94 -3.20 4.44 7.20
N LEU A 95 -2.94 3.51 6.26
CA LEU A 95 -2.21 3.80 5.03
C LEU A 95 -2.88 4.90 4.19
N VAL A 96 -4.21 4.92 4.10
CA VAL A 96 -4.96 5.90 3.29
C VAL A 96 -4.59 7.34 3.68
N THR A 97 -4.64 7.66 4.97
CA THR A 97 -4.29 8.99 5.48
C THR A 97 -2.81 9.31 5.21
N GLN A 98 -1.91 8.34 5.41
CA GLN A 98 -0.49 8.54 5.13
C GLN A 98 -0.20 8.78 3.65
N LEU A 99 -0.90 8.10 2.73
CA LEU A 99 -0.74 8.31 1.29
C LEU A 99 -1.25 9.69 0.86
N LEU A 100 -2.37 10.16 1.39
CA LEU A 100 -2.89 11.51 1.12
C LEU A 100 -1.90 12.60 1.53
N LEU A 101 -1.27 12.44 2.70
CA LEU A 101 -0.22 13.34 3.17
C LEU A 101 1.06 13.22 2.34
N LEU A 102 1.44 12.00 1.94
CA LEU A 102 2.61 11.75 1.10
C LEU A 102 2.48 12.43 -0.27
N VAL A 103 1.31 12.38 -0.90
CA VAL A 103 1.06 13.05 -2.18
C VAL A 103 1.17 14.57 -2.07
N GLN A 104 0.78 15.13 -0.93
CA GLN A 104 0.84 16.58 -0.65
C GLN A 104 2.23 17.06 -0.21
N SER A 105 3.13 16.14 0.13
CA SER A 105 4.50 16.46 0.54
C SER A 105 5.43 16.77 -0.64
N ASP A 106 6.62 17.29 -0.34
CA ASP A 106 7.70 17.52 -1.31
C ASP A 106 8.50 16.24 -1.68
N CYS A 107 7.90 15.05 -1.51
CA CYS A 107 8.53 13.80 -1.90
C CYS A 107 8.68 13.67 -3.43
N THR A 108 9.47 12.69 -3.87
CA THR A 108 9.78 12.48 -5.29
C THR A 108 8.53 12.14 -6.12
N GLU A 109 8.51 12.56 -7.39
CA GLU A 109 7.44 12.24 -8.35
C GLU A 109 7.17 10.73 -8.46
N ARG A 110 8.22 9.91 -8.34
CA ARG A 110 8.09 8.46 -8.38
C ARG A 110 7.34 7.92 -7.17
N THR A 111 7.58 8.48 -5.99
CA THR A 111 6.86 8.15 -4.76
C THR A 111 5.40 8.58 -4.88
N LYS A 112 5.13 9.80 -5.36
CA LYS A 112 3.77 10.32 -5.58
C LYS A 112 2.96 9.42 -6.52
N ARG A 113 3.55 8.99 -7.65
CA ARG A 113 2.88 8.08 -8.60
C ARG A 113 2.48 6.76 -7.95
N LYS A 114 3.38 6.11 -7.20
CA LYS A 114 3.06 4.86 -6.49
C LYS A 114 1.97 5.08 -5.44
N ALA A 115 2.02 6.19 -4.71
CA ALA A 115 1.01 6.54 -3.71
C ALA A 115 -0.38 6.73 -4.33
N GLN A 116 -0.46 7.40 -5.48
CA GLN A 116 -1.71 7.57 -6.22
C GLN A 116 -2.25 6.23 -6.76
N MET A 117 -1.39 5.32 -7.21
CA MET A 117 -1.81 3.98 -7.63
C MET A 117 -2.38 3.18 -6.45
N LEU A 118 -1.74 3.24 -5.28
CA LEU A 118 -2.24 2.61 -4.06
C LEU A 118 -3.58 3.19 -3.61
N LEU A 119 -3.73 4.52 -3.64
CA LEU A 119 -5.00 5.17 -3.28
C LEU A 119 -6.16 4.73 -4.18
N LYS A 120 -5.90 4.54 -5.49
CA LYS A 120 -6.91 3.99 -6.41
C LYS A 120 -7.29 2.57 -6.02
N LEU A 121 -6.30 1.71 -5.79
CA LEU A 121 -6.53 0.33 -5.40
C LEU A 121 -7.31 0.18 -4.08
N LEU A 122 -7.00 1.02 -3.10
CA LEU A 122 -7.72 1.11 -1.81
C LEU A 122 -9.12 1.73 -1.94
N GLY A 123 -9.34 2.54 -2.98
CA GLY A 123 -10.63 3.17 -3.25
C GLY A 123 -11.58 2.26 -4.03
N ASP A 124 -11.05 1.49 -4.98
CA ASP A 124 -11.81 0.53 -5.78
C ASP A 124 -12.35 -0.65 -4.94
N SER A 125 -11.79 -0.89 -3.75
CA SER A 125 -12.28 -1.88 -2.78
C SER A 125 -13.43 -1.37 -1.90
N TRP A 126 -13.74 -0.07 -1.92
CA TRP A 126 -14.90 0.47 -1.20
C TRP A 126 -16.14 0.30 -2.09
N PRO A 127 -17.22 -0.40 -1.65
CA PRO A 127 -18.45 -0.45 -2.40
C PRO A 127 -19.03 0.96 -2.60
N ASP A 128 -19.23 1.36 -3.85
CA ASP A 128 -19.79 2.66 -4.21
C ASP A 128 -21.21 2.81 -3.63
N GLU A 129 -21.34 3.40 -2.43
CA GLU A 129 -22.63 3.82 -1.88
C GLU A 129 -23.05 5.17 -2.49
N THR A 130 -23.05 5.29 -3.82
CA THR A 130 -23.63 6.44 -4.52
C THR A 130 -24.68 6.05 -5.55
N VAL A 131 -25.75 5.40 -5.09
CA VAL A 131 -27.05 5.48 -5.77
C VAL A 131 -28.03 6.26 -4.89
N VAL A 132 -27.84 7.58 -4.81
CA VAL A 132 -28.94 8.51 -4.53
C VAL A 132 -29.30 9.15 -5.86
N ASN A 133 -30.22 8.50 -6.57
CA ASN A 133 -30.78 9.00 -7.82
C ASN A 133 -31.51 10.32 -7.52
N SER A 134 -30.92 11.45 -7.95
CA SER A 134 -31.40 12.80 -7.63
C SER A 134 -32.44 13.31 -8.64
N ASP A 135 -33.31 12.43 -9.14
CA ASP A 135 -34.23 12.75 -10.25
C ASP A 135 -35.63 13.19 -9.82
N GLU A 136 -35.88 13.49 -8.54
CA GLU A 136 -37.23 13.85 -8.07
C GLU A 136 -37.29 15.16 -7.28
N PHE A 137 -36.83 16.26 -7.88
CA PHE A 137 -37.30 17.59 -7.47
C PHE A 137 -37.24 18.58 -8.63
N GLY A 138 -38.39 18.90 -9.23
CA GLY A 138 -38.47 20.04 -10.14
C GLY A 138 -39.40 19.94 -11.35
N ARG A 139 -40.57 19.28 -11.26
CA ARG A 139 -41.71 19.67 -12.09
C ARG A 139 -42.94 19.90 -11.22
N SER A 140 -43.15 21.15 -10.88
CA SER A 140 -44.49 21.67 -10.67
C SER A 140 -44.61 22.91 -11.55
N GLU A 141 -44.97 22.68 -12.81
CA GLU A 141 -45.73 23.67 -13.57
C GLU A 141 -47.10 23.77 -12.90
N VAL A 142 -47.36 24.90 -12.23
CA VAL A 142 -48.74 25.34 -11.98
C VAL A 142 -48.87 26.80 -12.41
N GLY A 143 -49.32 26.94 -13.65
CA GLY A 143 -50.33 27.90 -14.12
C GLY A 143 -50.25 29.34 -13.64
N LEU A 144 -49.92 30.21 -14.58
CA LEU A 144 -50.36 31.61 -14.62
C LEU A 144 -51.89 31.68 -14.48
N PHE A 145 -52.40 32.36 -13.45
CA PHE A 145 -53.67 33.11 -13.45
C PHE A 145 -53.57 34.25 -12.44
#